data_AF-A0AAD1RGL5-F1
#
_entry.id   AF-A0AAD1RGL5-F1
#
_cell.length_a   1.000
_cell.length_b   1.000
_cell.length_c   1.000
_cell.angle_alpha   90.00
_cell.angle_beta   90.00
_cell.angle_gamma   90.00
#
_symmetry.space_group_name_H-M   'P 1'
#
loop_
_entity.id
_entity.type
_entity.pdbx_description
1 polymer ?
#
loop_
_entity_poly.entity_id
_entity_poly.type
_entity_poly.pdbx_seq_one_letter_code
_entity_poly.pdbx_strand_id
1 'polypeptide(L)'
;MAYSTYKAAWKELCEKEAKFSVHTATRDSSLGRLPLASVQKIASASCCIKSTKKSSKKCKDAESSNRRHAEFSEIAKTLKNDQSLKVCRDCGSPAKYDSYLHRAICTRESCKSDFCTLCLCDYHFSKSCTSNKPQAHRYLSGPLPGSKKSKQNLRRL
;
A
#
# COMPACT_ATOMS: atom_id res chain seq x y z
N MET A 1 -32.80 22.55 19.35
CA MET A 1 -32.74 21.41 20.31
C MET A 1 -31.95 20.20 19.78
N ALA A 2 -31.95 19.88 18.47
CA ALA A 2 -31.25 18.70 17.94
C ALA A 2 -29.70 18.81 17.91
N TYR A 3 -29.14 20.01 17.76
CA TYR A 3 -27.69 20.19 17.70
C TYR A 3 -27.01 20.06 19.08
N SER A 4 -27.68 20.52 20.15
CA SER A 4 -27.17 20.40 21.52
C SER A 4 -27.16 18.95 22.01
N THR A 5 -28.17 18.16 21.63
CA THR A 5 -28.21 16.72 21.95
C THR A 5 -27.15 15.94 21.17
N TYR A 6 -26.93 16.26 19.90
CA TYR A 6 -25.84 15.69 19.09
C TYR A 6 -24.47 15.97 19.72
N LYS A 7 -24.20 17.22 20.12
CA LYS A 7 -22.92 17.60 20.72
C LYS A 7 -22.68 16.91 22.08
N ALA A 8 -23.72 16.73 22.88
CA ALA A 8 -23.64 16.01 24.14
C ALA A 8 -23.36 14.51 23.93
N ALA A 9 -24.07 13.87 22.99
CA ALA A 9 -23.87 12.46 22.65
C ALA A 9 -22.43 12.18 22.13
N TRP A 10 -21.89 13.09 21.32
CA TRP A 10 -20.51 12.99 20.83
C TRP A 10 -19.47 13.09 21.94
N LYS A 11 -19.68 13.97 22.92
CA LYS A 11 -18.77 14.10 24.06
C LYS A 11 -18.78 12.82 24.91
N GLU A 12 -19.93 12.20 25.10
CA GLU A 12 -20.08 10.97 25.86
C GLU A 12 -19.41 9.75 25.16
N LEU A 13 -19.46 9.70 23.83
CA LEU A 13 -18.75 8.68 23.04
C LEU A 13 -17.22 8.81 23.16
N CYS A 14 -16.68 10.03 23.05
CA CYS A 14 -15.24 10.27 23.24
C CYS A 14 -14.77 9.89 24.66
N GLU A 15 -15.56 10.19 25.70
CA GLU A 15 -15.22 9.80 27.08
C GLU A 15 -15.30 8.29 27.30
N LYS A 16 -16.23 7.59 26.64
CA LYS A 16 -16.30 6.12 26.68
C LYS A 16 -15.11 5.46 25.96
N GLU A 17 -14.68 5.98 24.82
CA GLU A 17 -13.49 5.50 24.12
C GLU A 17 -12.20 5.76 24.93
N ALA A 18 -12.08 6.92 25.58
CA ALA A 18 -10.96 7.22 26.47
C ALA A 18 -10.90 6.28 27.68
N LYS A 19 -12.05 5.89 28.24
CA LYS A 19 -12.14 4.90 29.33
C LYS A 19 -11.85 3.47 28.86
N PHE A 20 -12.16 3.12 27.62
CA PHE A 20 -11.81 1.83 27.02
C PHE A 20 -10.29 1.69 26.78
N SER A 21 -9.62 2.79 26.42
CA SER A 21 -8.16 2.83 26.19
C SER A 21 -7.33 2.61 27.47
N VAL A 22 -7.86 2.96 28.64
CA VAL A 22 -7.16 2.80 29.93
C VAL A 22 -7.19 1.35 30.45
N HIS A 23 -8.07 0.48 29.92
CA HIS A 23 -8.25 -0.89 30.41
C HIS A 23 -7.66 -2.01 29.53
N THR A 24 -6.85 -1.70 28.52
CA THR A 24 -6.11 -2.72 27.72
C THR A 24 -4.59 -2.66 27.92
N ALA A 25 -4.14 -2.24 29.09
CA ALA A 25 -2.73 -2.25 29.50
C ALA A 25 -2.45 -3.23 30.65
N THR A 26 -3.05 -4.42 30.64
CA THR A 26 -2.63 -5.53 31.51
C THR A 26 -1.51 -6.32 30.82
N ARG A 27 -0.32 -5.71 30.72
CA ARG A 27 0.92 -6.48 30.67
C ARG A 27 1.14 -7.00 32.09
N ASP A 28 0.53 -8.14 32.37
CA ASP A 28 0.83 -8.93 33.55
C ASP A 28 2.34 -9.12 33.64
N SER A 29 2.90 -8.66 34.76
CA SER A 29 4.30 -8.84 35.09
C SER A 29 4.44 -10.25 35.62
N SER A 30 4.75 -11.21 34.75
CA SER A 30 5.00 -12.60 35.16
C SER A 30 6.29 -12.69 35.98
N LEU A 31 6.16 -12.60 37.30
CA LEU A 31 7.15 -13.06 38.26
C LEU A 31 7.15 -14.59 38.26
N GLY A 32 8.09 -15.22 37.55
CA GLY A 32 8.33 -16.65 37.65
C GLY A 32 9.30 -17.17 36.60
N ARG A 33 10.60 -17.25 36.93
CA ARG A 33 11.53 -18.10 36.18
C ARG A 33 11.28 -19.55 36.59
N LEU A 34 10.97 -20.42 35.64
CA LEU A 34 11.02 -21.87 35.80
C LEU A 34 12.04 -22.44 34.79
N PRO A 35 13.00 -23.27 35.23
CA PRO A 35 14.02 -23.83 34.35
C PRO A 35 13.45 -25.07 33.64
N LEU A 36 13.29 -25.00 32.31
CA LEU A 36 13.18 -26.22 31.49
C LEU A 36 14.59 -26.61 31.03
N ALA A 37 15.31 -27.25 31.94
CA ALA A 37 16.52 -27.99 31.63
C ALA A 37 16.13 -29.39 31.12
N SER A 38 16.03 -29.54 29.81
CA SER A 38 16.22 -30.85 29.17
C SER A 38 16.97 -30.64 27.86
N VAL A 39 18.28 -30.75 28.01
CA VAL A 39 19.33 -30.69 26.99
C VAL A 39 19.04 -31.71 25.90
N GLN A 40 18.74 -31.27 24.68
CA GLN A 40 18.97 -32.11 23.49
C GLN A 40 20.28 -31.72 22.84
N LYS A 41 21.16 -32.72 22.86
CA LYS A 41 22.57 -32.77 22.55
C LYS A 41 22.84 -32.45 21.08
N ILE A 42 23.93 -31.74 20.85
CA ILE A 42 24.50 -31.37 19.55
C ILE A 42 24.59 -32.60 18.63
N ALA A 43 24.05 -32.48 17.42
CA ALA A 43 24.53 -33.19 16.25
C ALA A 43 24.56 -32.22 15.06
N SER A 44 25.73 -31.64 14.83
CA SER A 44 26.06 -31.00 13.57
C SER A 44 26.17 -32.07 12.48
N ALA A 45 25.17 -32.15 11.61
CA ALA A 45 25.30 -32.78 10.30
C ALA A 45 24.38 -32.09 9.30
N SER A 46 25.00 -31.42 8.34
CA SER A 46 24.42 -31.00 7.08
C SER A 46 23.61 -32.13 6.43
N CYS A 47 22.38 -31.84 5.99
CA CYS A 47 21.96 -32.00 4.59
C CYS A 47 20.50 -31.56 4.37
N CYS A 48 20.39 -30.64 3.43
CA CYS A 48 19.25 -30.12 2.69
C CYS A 48 18.04 -31.06 2.53
N ILE A 49 16.85 -30.60 2.95
CA ILE A 49 15.58 -31.00 2.33
C ILE A 49 14.90 -29.73 1.81
N LYS A 50 14.66 -29.72 0.50
CA LYS A 50 14.00 -28.68 -0.27
C LYS A 50 12.50 -28.71 0.06
N SER A 51 11.95 -27.58 0.50
CA SER A 51 10.52 -27.28 0.34
C SER A 51 10.37 -25.96 -0.41
N THR A 52 9.50 -26.02 -1.41
CA THR A 52 9.31 -25.06 -2.49
C THR A 52 8.96 -23.66 -2.01
N LYS A 53 9.68 -22.71 -2.61
CA LYS A 53 9.55 -21.26 -2.45
C LYS A 53 8.20 -20.77 -2.98
N LYS A 54 7.47 -20.00 -2.18
CA LYS A 54 7.03 -18.67 -2.61
C LYS A 54 7.46 -17.65 -1.56
N SER A 55 8.70 -17.22 -1.74
CA SER A 55 9.25 -16.04 -1.11
C SER A 55 8.56 -14.79 -1.65
N SER A 56 7.85 -14.05 -0.82
CA SER A 56 7.94 -12.60 -0.84
C SER A 56 8.68 -12.19 0.42
N LYS A 57 9.95 -11.83 0.22
CA LYS A 57 10.90 -11.43 1.25
C LYS A 57 10.35 -10.29 2.11
N LYS A 58 10.21 -10.60 3.40
CA LYS A 58 10.79 -9.89 4.57
C LYS A 58 10.92 -8.36 4.46
N CYS A 59 10.05 -7.69 5.22
CA CYS A 59 10.34 -6.58 6.12
C CYS A 59 11.82 -6.18 6.21
N LYS A 60 12.19 -5.08 5.55
CA LYS A 60 13.41 -4.28 5.82
C LYS A 60 13.21 -2.77 5.55
N ASP A 61 11.97 -2.28 5.50
CA ASP A 61 11.67 -0.88 5.11
C ASP A 61 10.58 -0.21 5.95
N ALA A 62 10.31 -0.65 7.19
CA ALA A 62 9.31 0.01 8.03
C ALA A 62 9.68 1.49 8.30
N GLU A 63 10.98 1.77 8.49
CA GLU A 63 11.51 3.12 8.71
C GLU A 63 11.45 3.98 7.43
N SER A 64 11.89 3.42 6.29
CA SER A 64 11.98 4.15 5.01
C SER A 64 10.61 4.37 4.35
N SER A 65 9.66 3.44 4.56
CA SER A 65 8.27 3.57 4.10
C SER A 65 7.51 4.59 4.94
N ASN A 66 7.75 4.63 6.26
CA ASN A 66 7.17 5.64 7.14
C ASN A 66 7.60 7.06 6.75
N ARG A 67 8.87 7.27 6.40
CA ARG A 67 9.36 8.60 5.98
C ARG A 67 8.65 9.12 4.72
N ARG A 68 8.49 8.27 3.69
CA ARG A 68 7.76 8.67 2.48
C ARG A 68 6.28 8.92 2.80
N HIS A 69 5.65 8.04 3.56
CA HIS A 69 4.26 8.24 3.97
C HIS A 69 4.07 9.54 4.75
N ALA A 70 5.00 9.88 5.65
CA ALA A 70 4.99 11.14 6.39
C ALA A 70 5.10 12.35 5.45
N GLU A 71 6.02 12.34 4.48
CA GLU A 71 6.17 13.41 3.47
C GLU A 71 4.88 13.61 2.66
N PHE A 72 4.26 12.52 2.20
CA PHE A 72 2.97 12.58 1.50
C PHE A 72 1.87 13.13 2.41
N SER A 73 1.85 12.72 3.68
CA SER A 73 0.84 13.16 4.66
C SER A 73 0.97 14.64 5.02
N GLU A 74 2.19 15.14 5.16
CA GLU A 74 2.45 16.56 5.43
C GLU A 74 2.01 17.43 4.27
N ILE A 75 2.33 17.05 3.04
CA ILE A 75 1.93 17.82 1.86
C ILE A 75 0.42 17.71 1.63
N ALA A 76 -0.19 16.55 1.89
CA ALA A 76 -1.64 16.37 1.74
C ALA A 76 -2.45 17.33 2.63
N LYS A 77 -1.96 17.66 3.83
CA LYS A 77 -2.59 18.64 4.73
C LYS A 77 -2.61 20.06 4.17
N THR A 78 -1.63 20.41 3.32
CA THR A 78 -1.53 21.74 2.70
C THR A 78 -2.33 21.88 1.42
N LEU A 79 -2.95 20.78 0.96
CA LEU A 79 -3.62 20.72 -0.32
C LEU A 79 -5.07 21.20 -0.21
N LYS A 80 -5.56 21.83 -1.27
CA LYS A 80 -6.96 22.23 -1.38
C LYS A 80 -7.83 21.00 -1.73
N ASN A 81 -9.13 21.06 -1.44
CA ASN A 81 -10.05 19.92 -1.62
C ASN A 81 -10.17 19.42 -3.06
N ASP A 82 -9.91 20.28 -4.05
CA ASP A 82 -9.93 20.00 -5.48
C ASP A 82 -8.68 19.26 -5.98
N GLN A 83 -7.62 19.27 -5.18
CA GLN A 83 -6.33 18.72 -5.56
C GLN A 83 -6.07 17.44 -4.75
N SER A 84 -5.33 16.52 -5.35
CA SER A 84 -4.86 15.31 -4.68
C SER A 84 -3.38 15.07 -4.99
N LEU A 85 -2.78 14.06 -4.36
CA LEU A 85 -1.38 13.72 -4.62
C LEU A 85 -1.27 12.41 -5.42
N LYS A 86 -0.30 12.38 -6.32
CA LYS A 86 0.16 11.18 -7.04
C LYS A 86 1.65 11.00 -6.82
N VAL A 87 2.14 9.80 -7.08
CA VAL A 87 3.57 9.50 -7.02
C VAL A 87 4.22 9.94 -8.33
N CYS A 88 5.29 10.73 -8.27
CA CYS A 88 6.09 11.08 -9.44
C CYS A 88 6.73 9.83 -10.04
N ARG A 89 6.65 9.69 -11.36
CA ARG A 89 7.24 8.56 -12.09
C ARG A 89 8.77 8.52 -12.07
N ASP A 90 9.42 9.68 -11.99
CA ASP A 90 10.88 9.80 -12.16
C ASP A 90 11.62 9.65 -10.83
N CYS A 91 11.07 10.26 -9.77
CA CYS A 91 11.74 10.31 -8.45
C CYS A 91 10.93 9.72 -7.31
N GLY A 92 9.66 9.35 -7.51
CA GLY A 92 8.80 8.83 -6.45
C GLY A 92 8.32 9.85 -5.42
N SER A 93 8.66 11.13 -5.58
CA SER A 93 8.20 12.22 -4.72
C SER A 93 6.70 12.52 -4.94
N PRO A 94 6.05 13.17 -3.98
CA PRO A 94 4.67 13.63 -4.12
C PRO A 94 4.54 14.62 -5.29
N ALA A 95 3.52 14.42 -6.11
CA ALA A 95 3.16 15.27 -7.23
C ALA A 95 1.72 15.76 -7.05
N LYS A 96 1.50 17.07 -7.20
CA LYS A 96 0.17 17.67 -7.17
C LYS A 96 -0.61 17.22 -8.41
N TYR A 97 -1.74 16.59 -8.19
CA TYR A 97 -2.59 16.02 -9.21
C TYR A 97 -3.84 16.88 -9.40
N ASP A 98 -4.05 17.30 -10.64
CA ASP A 98 -5.25 17.94 -11.15
C ASP A 98 -6.09 16.90 -11.89
N SER A 99 -7.28 16.62 -11.35
CA SER A 99 -8.20 15.62 -11.89
C SER A 99 -8.89 16.05 -13.17
N TYR A 100 -9.08 17.36 -13.38
CA TYR A 100 -9.75 17.89 -14.57
C TYR A 100 -8.88 17.76 -15.81
N LEU A 101 -7.57 17.97 -15.65
CA LEU A 101 -6.59 17.88 -16.74
C LEU A 101 -5.88 16.52 -16.81
N HIS A 102 -6.17 15.62 -15.87
CA HIS A 102 -5.39 14.41 -15.65
C HIS A 102 -3.88 14.66 -15.59
N ARG A 103 -3.48 15.78 -14.98
CA ARG A 103 -2.10 16.32 -14.99
C ARG A 103 -1.50 16.22 -13.60
N ALA A 104 -0.22 15.84 -13.49
CA ALA A 104 0.48 15.83 -12.22
C ALA A 104 1.84 16.53 -12.33
N ILE A 105 2.13 17.41 -11.37
CA ILE A 105 3.39 18.17 -11.29
C ILE A 105 4.12 17.78 -10.01
N CYS A 106 5.36 17.32 -10.14
CA CYS A 106 6.20 16.97 -8.99
C CYS A 106 6.46 18.19 -8.10
N THR A 107 6.25 18.06 -6.78
CA THR A 107 6.51 19.16 -5.83
C THR A 107 8.00 19.33 -5.52
N ARG A 108 8.80 18.30 -5.75
CA ARG A 108 10.24 18.31 -5.47
C ARG A 108 10.96 19.26 -6.43
N GLU A 109 11.72 20.19 -5.86
CA GLU A 109 12.36 21.28 -6.59
C GLU A 109 13.37 20.85 -7.66
N SER A 110 14.01 19.70 -7.47
CA SER A 110 14.98 19.13 -8.43
C SER A 110 14.33 18.37 -9.58
N CYS A 111 13.08 17.93 -9.42
CA CYS A 111 12.38 17.14 -10.44
C CYS A 111 11.42 18.02 -11.24
N LYS A 112 10.47 18.69 -10.58
CA LYS A 112 9.46 19.59 -11.21
C LYS A 112 8.86 19.06 -12.51
N SER A 113 8.83 17.73 -12.68
CA SER A 113 8.34 17.07 -13.89
C SER A 113 6.83 17.24 -14.00
N ASP A 114 6.35 17.56 -15.19
CA ASP A 114 4.93 17.65 -15.51
C ASP A 114 4.53 16.48 -16.41
N PHE A 115 3.64 15.61 -15.91
CA PHE A 115 3.27 14.39 -16.59
C PHE A 115 1.75 14.16 -16.61
N CYS A 116 1.30 13.46 -17.65
CA CYS A 116 -0.07 12.99 -17.76
C CYS A 116 -0.25 11.73 -16.90
N THR A 117 -1.25 11.72 -16.03
CA THR A 117 -1.52 10.58 -15.13
C THR A 117 -2.17 9.38 -15.82
N LEU A 118 -2.65 9.53 -17.06
CA LEU A 118 -3.22 8.44 -17.85
C LEU A 118 -2.12 7.59 -18.48
N CYS A 119 -1.27 8.20 -19.32
CA CYS A 119 -0.17 7.52 -20.01
C CYS A 119 1.14 7.47 -19.23
N LEU A 120 1.22 8.23 -18.13
CA LEU A 120 2.44 8.52 -17.38
C LEU A 120 3.52 9.23 -18.21
N CYS A 121 3.31 9.66 -19.44
CA CYS A 121 4.29 10.43 -20.22
C CYS A 121 4.27 11.93 -19.92
N ASP A 122 5.16 12.70 -20.55
CA ASP A 122 5.14 14.16 -20.49
C ASP A 122 3.75 14.72 -20.83
N TYR A 123 3.35 15.78 -20.14
CA TYR A 123 2.01 16.34 -20.30
C TYR A 123 1.72 16.81 -21.74
N HIS A 124 0.50 16.55 -22.20
CA HIS A 124 0.14 16.66 -23.62
C HIS A 124 -0.49 18.02 -24.01
N PHE A 125 -0.71 18.92 -23.05
CA PHE A 125 -1.38 20.21 -23.25
C PHE A 125 -2.73 20.06 -23.97
N SER A 126 -2.78 20.31 -25.30
CA SER A 126 -3.98 20.19 -26.13
C SER A 126 -4.08 18.87 -26.91
N LYS A 127 -3.03 18.04 -26.91
CA LYS A 127 -3.02 16.76 -27.63
C LYS A 127 -3.83 15.72 -26.86
N SER A 128 -4.61 14.90 -27.57
CA SER A 128 -5.37 13.82 -26.96
C SER A 128 -4.44 12.75 -26.39
N CYS A 129 -4.77 12.25 -25.20
CA CYS A 129 -4.00 11.16 -24.58
C CYS A 129 -4.31 9.83 -25.26
N THR A 130 -3.27 9.15 -25.77
CA THR A 130 -3.40 7.84 -26.42
C THR A 130 -3.64 6.69 -25.44
N SER A 131 -3.51 6.94 -24.13
CA SER A 131 -3.72 5.94 -23.06
C SER A 131 -5.19 5.66 -22.73
N ASN A 132 -6.14 6.32 -23.39
CA ASN A 132 -7.55 5.90 -23.34
C ASN A 132 -7.79 4.54 -23.99
N LYS A 133 -6.76 3.92 -24.59
CA LYS A 133 -6.81 2.49 -24.89
C LYS A 133 -6.84 1.77 -23.54
N PRO A 134 -7.95 1.09 -23.17
CA PRO A 134 -7.98 0.29 -21.96
C PRO A 134 -6.71 -0.55 -21.96
N GLN A 135 -5.87 -0.40 -20.93
CA GLN A 135 -4.69 -1.24 -20.72
C GLN A 135 -5.17 -2.64 -20.96
N ALA A 136 -4.81 -3.23 -22.11
CA ALA A 136 -5.46 -4.42 -22.63
C ALA A 136 -5.48 -5.40 -21.47
N HIS A 137 -6.66 -5.55 -20.87
CA HIS A 137 -6.78 -6.32 -19.65
C HIS A 137 -6.21 -7.66 -20.03
N ARG A 138 -5.36 -8.24 -19.18
CA ARG A 138 -4.58 -9.45 -19.47
C ARG A 138 -5.43 -10.70 -19.75
N TYR A 139 -6.68 -10.55 -20.22
CA TYR A 139 -7.22 -11.40 -21.26
C TYR A 139 -6.20 -11.41 -22.41
N LEU A 140 -5.29 -12.34 -22.63
CA LEU A 140 -5.17 -13.71 -22.21
C LEU A 140 -3.68 -14.04 -22.25
N SER A 141 -3.02 -14.14 -21.10
CA SER A 141 -1.72 -14.85 -21.06
C SER A 141 -1.92 -16.38 -21.10
N GLY A 142 -3.16 -16.84 -20.98
CA GLY A 142 -3.56 -18.23 -21.16
C GLY A 142 -3.84 -18.56 -22.63
N PRO A 143 -3.81 -19.85 -23.01
CA PRO A 143 -4.25 -20.27 -24.33
C PRO A 143 -5.66 -19.75 -24.60
N LEU A 144 -5.88 -19.12 -25.76
CA LEU A 144 -7.21 -18.66 -26.14
C LEU A 144 -8.23 -19.81 -26.02
N PRO A 145 -9.44 -19.57 -25.52
CA PRO A 145 -10.52 -20.55 -25.56
C PRO A 145 -10.65 -21.13 -26.97
N GLY A 146 -10.58 -22.45 -27.09
CA GLY A 146 -10.65 -23.13 -28.40
C GLY A 146 -9.32 -23.30 -29.15
N SER A 147 -8.22 -22.70 -28.67
CA SER A 147 -6.87 -22.97 -29.22
C SER A 147 -6.47 -24.44 -29.07
N LYS A 148 -5.56 -24.93 -29.93
CA LYS A 148 -5.03 -26.31 -29.85
C LYS A 148 -4.50 -26.65 -28.46
N LYS A 149 -3.82 -25.69 -27.81
CA LYS A 149 -3.28 -25.81 -26.45
C LYS A 149 -4.38 -25.82 -25.37
N SER A 150 -5.46 -25.04 -25.54
CA SER A 150 -6.65 -25.10 -24.67
C SER A 150 -7.34 -26.48 -24.76
N LYS A 151 -7.59 -26.96 -25.99
CA LYS A 151 -8.23 -28.27 -26.23
C LYS A 151 -7.38 -29.44 -25.72
N GLN A 152 -6.05 -29.38 -25.88
CA GLN A 152 -5.16 -30.41 -25.36
C GLN A 152 -5.16 -30.46 -23.83
N ASN A 153 -5.29 -29.33 -23.15
CA ASN A 153 -5.34 -29.31 -21.68
C ASN A 153 -6.63 -29.94 -21.14
N LEU A 154 -7.77 -29.70 -21.80
CA LEU A 154 -9.04 -30.33 -21.45
C LEU A 154 -9.05 -31.84 -21.67
N ARG A 155 -8.30 -32.35 -22.66
CA ARG A 155 -8.14 -33.79 -22.90
C ARG A 155 -7.30 -34.51 -21.83
N ARG A 156 -6.60 -33.77 -20.97
CA ARG A 156 -5.73 -34.32 -19.91
C ARG A 156 -6.41 -34.36 -18.53
N LEU A 157 -7.64 -33.85 -18.43
CA LEU A 157 -8.52 -33.95 -17.27
C LEU A 157 -9.45 -35.16 -17.46
#